data_AF-A0A918QMD2-F1
#
_entry.id   AF-A0A918QMD2-F1
#
_cell.length_a   1.000
_cell.length_b   1.000
_cell.length_c   1.000
_cell.angle_alpha   90.00
_cell.angle_beta   90.00
_cell.angle_gamma   90.00
#
_symmetry.space_group_name_H-M   'P 1'
#
loop_
_entity.id
_entity.type
_entity.pdbx_description
1 polymer ?
#
loop_
_entity_poly.entity_id
_entity_poly.type
_entity_poly.pdbx_seq_one_letter_code
_entity_poly.pdbx_strand_id
1 'polypeptide(L)' 'MSAAELNARIRELWADGRLPEERRGEYEALVLKWAAAALERGGDATSVERAA' A
#
# COMPACT_ATOMS: atom_id res chain seq x y z
N MET A 1 4.95 -2.00 -9.37
CA MET A 1 4.65 -0.80 -8.55
C MET A 1 5.18 -1.04 -7.15
N SER A 2 5.87 -0.07 -6.59
CA SER A 2 6.31 -0.04 -5.21
C SER A 2 5.15 0.26 -4.25
N ALA A 3 5.34 -0.08 -2.97
CA ALA A 3 4.42 0.33 -1.91
C ALA A 3 4.24 1.86 -1.81
N ALA A 4 5.27 2.65 -2.16
CA ALA A 4 5.16 4.12 -2.16
C ALA A 4 4.20 4.62 -3.24
N GLU A 5 4.32 4.09 -4.47
CA GLU A 5 3.43 4.45 -5.58
C GLU A 5 1.98 4.01 -5.33
N LEU A 6 1.79 2.83 -4.73
CA LEU A 6 0.46 2.35 -4.35
C LEU A 6 -0.18 3.24 -3.29
N ASN A 7 0.59 3.65 -2.28
CA ASN A 7 0.11 4.56 -1.23
C ASN A 7 -0.22 5.96 -1.79
N ALA A 8 0.55 6.47 -2.75
CA ALA A 8 0.24 7.73 -3.43
C ALA A 8 -1.12 7.66 -4.13
N ARG A 9 -1.39 6.60 -4.90
CA ARG A 9 -2.70 6.38 -5.51
C ARG A 9 -3.83 6.22 -4.51
N ILE A 10 -3.61 5.52 -3.41
CA ILE A 10 -4.60 5.43 -2.33
C ILE A 10 -4.95 6.83 -1.82
N ARG A 11 -3.96 7.70 -1.60
CA ARG A 11 -4.22 9.09 -1.14
C ARG A 11 -4.96 9.93 -2.16
N GLU A 12 -4.70 9.75 -3.45
CA GLU A 12 -5.45 10.43 -4.53
C GLU A 12 -6.94 10.09 -4.51
N LEU A 13 -7.32 8.86 -4.10
CA LEU A 13 -8.73 8.48 -3.93
C LEU A 13 -9.44 9.29 -2.83
N TRP A 14 -8.68 9.86 -1.90
CA TRP A 14 -9.15 10.62 -0.75
C TRP A 14 -8.82 12.12 -0.87
N ALA A 15 -8.57 12.64 -2.07
CA ALA A 15 -8.12 14.03 -2.25
C ALA A 15 -9.05 15.07 -1.58
N ASP A 16 -10.36 14.81 -1.59
CA ASP A 16 -11.37 15.66 -0.96
C ASP A 16 -11.68 15.28 0.52
N GLY A 17 -10.83 14.47 1.14
CA GLY A 17 -11.02 13.95 2.51
C GLY A 17 -12.08 12.84 2.62
N ARG A 18 -12.66 12.39 1.52
CA ARG A 18 -13.66 11.31 1.46
C ARG A 18 -13.37 10.37 0.30
N LEU A 19 -13.67 9.08 0.49
CA LEU A 19 -13.69 8.09 -0.57
C LEU A 19 -15.10 8.00 -1.18
N PRO A 20 -15.27 8.28 -2.49
CA PRO A 20 -16.53 8.06 -3.17
C PRO A 20 -16.92 6.57 -3.15
N GLU A 21 -18.21 6.27 -2.97
CA GLU A 21 -18.70 4.90 -2.81
C GLU A 21 -18.42 4.05 -4.07
N GLU A 22 -18.55 4.65 -5.25
CA GLU A 22 -18.24 4.06 -6.55
C GLU A 22 -16.76 3.66 -6.70
N ARG A 23 -15.86 4.27 -5.91
CA ARG A 23 -14.43 3.96 -5.91
C ARG A 23 -14.02 3.02 -4.78
N ARG A 24 -14.96 2.52 -3.96
CA ARG A 24 -14.66 1.60 -2.85
C ARG A 24 -13.92 0.35 -3.31
N GLY A 25 -14.37 -0.27 -4.41
CA GLY A 25 -13.71 -1.48 -4.93
C GLY A 25 -12.28 -1.22 -5.43
N GLU A 26 -12.03 -0.04 -6.02
CA GLU A 26 -10.68 0.37 -6.43
C GLU A 26 -9.77 0.56 -5.22
N TYR A 27 -10.28 1.22 -4.18
CA TYR A 27 -9.56 1.41 -2.92
C TYR A 27 -9.16 0.06 -2.29
N GLU A 28 -10.10 -0.87 -2.16
CA GLU A 28 -9.85 -2.19 -1.57
C GLU A 28 -8.76 -2.95 -2.35
N ALA A 29 -8.84 -2.93 -3.69
CA ALA A 29 -7.83 -3.55 -4.54
C ALA A 29 -6.43 -2.93 -4.38
N LEU A 30 -6.35 -1.60 -4.22
CA LEU A 30 -5.08 -0.91 -3.99
C LEU A 30 -4.51 -1.20 -2.60
N VAL A 31 -5.34 -1.26 -1.56
CA VAL A 31 -4.92 -1.59 -0.19
C VAL A 31 -4.32 -2.99 -0.13
N LEU A 32 -4.94 -3.99 -0.77
CA LEU A 32 -4.42 -5.35 -0.82
C LEU A 32 -3.05 -5.41 -1.50
N LYS A 33 -2.89 -4.72 -2.64
CA LYS A 33 -1.61 -4.63 -3.35
C LYS A 33 -0.55 -3.92 -2.53
N TRP A 34 -0.93 -2.84 -1.85
CA TRP A 34 -0.02 -2.09 -0.98
C TRP A 34 0.47 -2.95 0.18
N ALA A 35 -0.42 -3.68 0.85
CA ALA A 35 -0.08 -4.56 1.96
C ALA A 35 0.93 -5.63 1.53
N ALA A 36 0.71 -6.28 0.38
CA ALA A 36 1.66 -7.25 -0.17
C ALA A 36 3.04 -6.63 -0.41
N ALA A 37 3.11 -5.49 -1.12
CA ALA A 37 4.37 -4.81 -1.41
C ALA A 37 5.07 -4.22 -0.16
N ALA A 38 4.30 -3.86 0.88
CA ALA A 38 4.84 -3.37 2.14
C ALA A 38 5.47 -4.49 2.97
N LEU A 39 4.87 -5.69 2.94
CA LEU A 39 5.41 -6.88 3.60
C LEU A 39 6.71 -7.34 2.97
N GLU A 40 6.85 -7.28 1.65
CA GLU A 40 8.11 -7.61 0.96
C GLU A 40 9.28 -6.74 1.43
N ARG A 41 9.06 -5.44 1.66
CA ARG A 41 10.10 -4.55 2.25
C ARG A 41 10.41 -4.84 3.72
N GLY A 42 9.40 -5.24 4.50
CA GLY A 42 9.58 -5.58 5.92
C GLY A 42 10.30 -6.92 6.12
N GLY A 43 10.08 -7.86 5.21
CA GLY A 43 10.78 -9.14 5.15
C GLY A 43 12.28 -8.97 4.93
N ASP A 44 12.68 -8.06 4.03
CA ASP A 44 14.10 -7.75 3.79
C ASP A 44 14.78 -7.15 5.04
N ALA A 45 14.14 -6.18 5.71
CA ALA A 45 14.70 -5.56 6.91
C ALA A 45 14.86 -6.55 8.08
N THR A 46 13.91 -7.47 8.24
CA THR A 46 13.94 -8.49 9.31
C THR A 46 14.93 -9.62 9.01
N SER A 47 15.22 -9.88 7.73
CA SER A 47 16.18 -10.90 7.30
C SER A 47 17.64 -10.47 7.55
N VAL A 48 17.93 -9.16 7.44
CA VAL A 48 19.28 -8.61 7.71
C VAL A 48 19.64 -8.68 9.21
N GLU A 49 18.66 -8.51 10.11
CA GLU A 49 18.90 -8.49 11.56
C GLU A 49 19.21 -9.89 12.16
N ARG A 50 18.84 -10.99 11.48
CA ARG A 50 19.15 -12.35 11.94
C ARG A 50 20.54 -12.86 11.51
N ALA A 51 21.25 -12.13 10.66
CA ALA A 51 22.53 -12.55 10.07
C ALA A 51 23.75 -11.83 10.68
N ALA A 52 23.57 -11.03 11.74
CA ALA A 52 24.62 -10.29 12.45
C ALA A 52 24.83 -10.83 13.87
#